data_AF-A0A957X525-F1
#
_entry.id   AF-A0A957X525-F1
#
_cell.length_a   1.000
_cell.length_b   1.000
_cell.length_c   1.000
_cell.angle_alpha   90.00
_cell.angle_beta   90.00
_cell.angle_gamma   90.00
#
_symmetry.space_group_name_H-M   'P 1'
#
loop_
_entity.id
_entity.type
_entity.pdbx_description
1 polymer ?
#
loop_
_entity_poly.entity_id
_entity_poly.type
_entity_poly.pdbx_seq_one_letter_code
_entity_poly.pdbx_strand_id
1 'polypeptide(L)'
;VFAAVQELAPGISERDCIAEFAGLRAAIDGDDFLIGPSTKRGFFNVAGIQSPGLTAAPAIADLVVEMLRDEGLAFTPKGNFVAANPKAIHFAALSTEEQIALAAHDRRYGRIVCRCELVTEGEVADAIDRGAATLDGIKFRTRAGMGRCQGGFCTERCMRLLANKLDISFPDVTKRGGNSWLVTEHSTSNHTYLRPGSDTDDMEDAFL
;
A
#
# COMPACT_ATOMS: atom_id res chain seq x y z
N VAL A 1 -3.53 2.73 26.89
CA VAL A 1 -2.41 3.17 26.04
C VAL A 1 -1.92 4.55 26.46
N PHE A 2 -2.73 5.62 26.34
CA PHE A 2 -2.27 6.98 26.67
C PHE A 2 -1.80 7.18 28.11
N ALA A 3 -2.44 6.56 29.10
CA ALA A 3 -1.95 6.59 30.48
C ALA A 3 -0.49 6.11 30.60
N ALA A 4 -0.16 4.96 30.01
CA ALA A 4 1.20 4.43 30.00
C ALA A 4 2.17 5.28 29.17
N VAL A 5 1.71 5.90 28.08
CA VAL A 5 2.52 6.83 27.28
C VAL A 5 2.87 8.09 28.08
N GLN A 6 1.90 8.66 28.80
CA GLN A 6 2.07 9.88 29.58
C GLN A 6 2.99 9.70 30.79
N GLU A 7 3.08 8.48 31.34
CA GLU A 7 4.08 8.14 32.37
C GLU A 7 5.52 8.27 31.84
N LEU A 8 5.77 7.89 30.59
CA LEU A 8 7.09 7.97 29.95
C LEU A 8 7.37 9.34 29.30
N ALA A 9 6.34 9.95 28.73
CA ALA A 9 6.41 11.20 27.97
C ALA A 9 5.18 12.09 28.26
N PRO A 10 5.20 12.87 29.36
CA PRO A 10 4.03 13.64 29.81
C PRO A 10 3.55 14.71 28.83
N GLY A 11 4.39 15.11 27.88
CA GLY A 11 4.05 16.11 26.86
C GLY A 11 3.17 15.59 25.72
N ILE A 12 2.90 14.29 25.65
CA ILE A 12 2.07 13.67 24.60
C ILE A 12 0.61 13.54 25.07
N SER A 13 -0.32 13.89 24.20
CA SER A 13 -1.76 13.81 24.42
C SER A 13 -2.47 13.07 23.28
N GLU A 14 -3.77 12.74 23.44
CA GLU A 14 -4.55 12.16 22.34
C GLU A 14 -4.63 13.10 21.12
N ARG A 15 -4.49 14.41 21.33
CA ARG A 15 -4.53 15.42 20.25
C ARG A 15 -3.33 15.35 19.32
N ASP A 16 -2.26 14.69 19.74
CA ASP A 16 -1.05 14.48 18.94
C ASP A 16 -1.17 13.25 18.02
N CYS A 17 -2.24 12.46 18.18
CA CYS A 17 -2.52 11.33 17.30
C CYS A 17 -2.95 11.83 15.92
N ILE A 18 -2.13 11.55 14.90
CA ILE A 18 -2.42 11.91 13.50
C ILE A 18 -2.87 10.73 12.65
N ALA A 19 -2.64 9.50 13.10
CA ALA A 19 -2.98 8.28 12.36
C ALA A 19 -3.13 7.10 13.32
N GLU A 20 -4.15 6.28 13.08
CA GLU A 20 -4.43 5.06 13.83
C GLU A 20 -4.64 3.90 12.86
N PHE A 21 -4.22 2.71 13.27
CA PHE A 21 -4.46 1.49 12.52
C PHE A 21 -4.64 0.32 13.49
N ALA A 22 -5.35 -0.69 13.00
CA ALA A 22 -5.44 -1.99 13.64
C ALA A 22 -4.96 -3.05 12.65
N GLY A 23 -4.32 -4.09 13.18
CA GLY A 23 -3.88 -5.24 12.41
C GLY A 23 -4.27 -6.52 13.14
N LEU A 24 -4.44 -7.59 12.38
CA LEU A 24 -4.63 -8.93 12.93
C LEU A 24 -3.29 -9.67 12.91
N ARG A 25 -3.00 -10.41 13.98
CA ARG A 25 -1.87 -11.33 14.02
C ARG A 25 -2.33 -12.67 13.48
N ALA A 26 -1.56 -13.26 12.56
CA ALA A 26 -1.75 -14.63 12.13
C ALA A 26 -1.22 -15.60 13.21
N ALA A 27 -1.84 -15.58 14.39
CA ALA A 27 -1.49 -16.49 15.48
C ALA A 27 -2.19 -17.84 15.29
N ILE A 28 -1.52 -18.90 15.70
CA ILE A 28 -2.06 -20.25 15.78
C ILE A 28 -1.87 -20.78 17.20
N ASP A 29 -2.55 -21.87 17.55
CA ASP A 29 -2.36 -22.52 18.83
C ASP A 29 -0.95 -23.13 18.91
N GLY A 30 -0.15 -22.69 19.88
CA GLY A 30 1.26 -23.06 20.05
C GLY A 30 2.20 -21.86 20.03
N ASP A 31 3.47 -22.10 20.33
CA ASP A 31 4.48 -21.04 20.44
C ASP A 31 5.33 -20.87 19.15
N ASP A 32 5.08 -21.66 18.10
CA ASP A 32 5.88 -21.67 16.87
C ASP A 32 5.04 -21.64 15.59
N PHE A 33 5.70 -21.43 14.45
CA PHE A 33 5.11 -21.35 13.13
C PHE A 33 4.69 -22.73 12.59
N LEU A 34 3.62 -22.76 11.78
CA LEU A 34 3.24 -23.95 11.04
C LEU A 34 3.88 -23.93 9.66
N ILE A 35 5.04 -24.57 9.52
CA ILE A 35 5.77 -24.70 8.26
C ILE A 35 5.93 -26.19 7.93
N GLY A 36 5.35 -26.63 6.81
CA GLY A 36 5.44 -28.03 6.40
C GLY A 36 4.26 -28.53 5.54
N PRO A 37 4.35 -29.75 5.00
CA PRO A 37 3.29 -30.36 4.22
C PRO A 37 2.03 -30.58 5.06
N SER A 38 0.87 -30.49 4.43
CA SER A 38 -0.39 -30.91 5.05
C SER A 38 -0.68 -32.39 4.76
N THR A 39 -1.78 -32.89 5.35
CA THR A 39 -2.30 -34.23 5.02
C THR A 39 -2.81 -34.34 3.58
N LYS A 40 -3.01 -33.23 2.88
CA LYS A 40 -3.40 -33.20 1.47
C LYS A 40 -2.15 -33.03 0.61
N ARG A 41 -1.90 -34.01 -0.26
CA ARG A 41 -0.78 -33.99 -1.21
C ARG A 41 -0.81 -32.72 -2.06
N GLY A 42 0.35 -32.06 -2.17
CA GLY A 42 0.51 -30.83 -2.94
C GLY A 42 0.07 -29.56 -2.21
N PHE A 43 -0.34 -29.65 -0.94
CA PHE A 43 -0.66 -28.48 -0.12
C PHE A 43 0.35 -28.35 1.02
N PHE A 44 1.07 -27.22 1.04
CA PHE A 44 2.15 -26.91 1.98
C PHE A 44 1.80 -25.64 2.77
N ASN A 45 2.00 -25.69 4.08
CA ASN A 45 1.69 -24.59 4.99
C ASN A 45 2.93 -23.72 5.22
N VAL A 46 2.73 -22.41 5.22
CA VAL A 46 3.62 -21.41 5.81
C VAL A 46 2.71 -20.44 6.57
N ALA A 47 2.19 -20.91 7.71
CA ALA A 47 1.13 -20.27 8.46
C ALA A 47 1.57 -20.00 9.91
N GLY A 48 0.78 -19.20 10.64
CA GLY A 48 1.13 -18.86 12.03
C GLY A 48 2.29 -17.87 12.16
N ILE A 49 2.72 -17.24 11.06
CA ILE A 49 3.92 -16.38 11.01
C ILE A 49 3.64 -15.06 11.76
N GLN A 50 3.91 -15.08 13.07
CA GLN A 50 3.89 -13.90 13.95
C GLN A 50 5.31 -13.33 14.10
N SER A 51 5.66 -12.70 15.23
CA SER A 51 7.06 -12.33 15.53
C SER A 51 7.89 -13.60 15.76
N PRO A 52 9.08 -13.78 15.15
CA PRO A 52 9.91 -12.83 14.37
C PRO A 52 9.79 -12.95 12.83
N GLY A 53 8.61 -13.21 12.29
CA GLY A 53 8.36 -13.58 10.90
C GLY A 53 8.94 -12.65 9.83
N LEU A 54 8.84 -11.32 9.99
CA LEU A 54 9.42 -10.38 9.01
C LEU A 54 10.95 -10.50 8.96
N THR A 55 11.60 -10.57 10.12
CA THR A 55 13.06 -10.69 10.22
C THR A 55 13.56 -12.09 9.87
N ALA A 56 12.74 -13.13 10.11
CA ALA A 56 13.05 -14.52 9.81
C ALA A 56 12.67 -14.93 8.37
N ALA A 57 12.03 -14.06 7.59
CA ALA A 57 11.52 -14.40 6.26
C ALA A 57 12.55 -15.05 5.31
N PRO A 58 13.83 -14.61 5.24
CA PRO A 58 14.84 -15.29 4.44
C PRO A 58 15.12 -16.71 4.91
N ALA A 59 15.28 -16.93 6.22
CA ALA A 59 15.53 -18.25 6.78
C ALA A 59 14.31 -19.19 6.62
N ILE A 60 13.10 -18.65 6.75
CA ILE A 60 11.87 -19.37 6.45
C ILE A 60 11.85 -19.80 4.97
N ALA A 61 12.26 -18.93 4.05
CA ALA A 61 12.30 -19.26 2.63
C ALA A 61 13.28 -20.41 2.34
N ASP A 62 14.48 -20.39 2.93
CA ASP A 62 15.46 -21.48 2.78
C ASP A 62 14.90 -22.80 3.32
N LEU A 63 14.31 -22.78 4.53
CA LEU A 63 13.67 -23.95 5.13
C LEU A 63 12.54 -24.52 4.25
N VAL A 64 11.69 -23.65 3.69
CA VAL A 64 10.60 -24.05 2.80
C VAL A 64 11.14 -24.70 1.52
N VAL A 65 12.22 -24.16 0.94
CA VAL A 65 12.86 -24.76 -0.25
C VAL A 65 13.42 -26.15 0.04
N GLU A 66 14.05 -26.33 1.20
CA GLU A 66 14.55 -27.65 1.65
C GLU A 66 13.39 -28.65 1.82
N MET A 67 12.36 -28.30 2.59
CA MET A 67 11.21 -29.18 2.82
C MET A 67 10.45 -29.53 1.55
N LEU A 68 10.30 -28.58 0.61
CA LEU A 68 9.66 -28.86 -0.67
C LEU A 68 10.49 -29.81 -1.55
N ARG A 69 11.83 -29.76 -1.43
CA ARG A 69 12.72 -30.72 -2.10
C ARG A 69 12.51 -32.13 -1.54
N ASP A 70 12.37 -32.25 -0.23
CA ASP A 70 12.09 -33.52 0.44
C ASP A 70 10.72 -34.10 0.05
N GLU A 71 9.73 -33.22 -0.21
CA GLU A 71 8.43 -33.59 -0.82
C GLU A 71 8.52 -33.96 -2.32
N GLY A 72 9.73 -33.95 -2.89
CA GLY A 72 10.01 -34.38 -4.27
C GLY A 72 9.82 -33.28 -5.33
N LEU A 73 9.71 -32.00 -4.93
CA LEU A 73 9.64 -30.91 -5.89
C LEU A 73 11.01 -30.64 -6.51
N ALA A 74 11.08 -30.73 -7.84
CA ALA A 74 12.28 -30.41 -8.59
C ALA A 74 12.42 -28.89 -8.79
N PHE A 75 13.57 -28.33 -8.44
CA PHE A 75 13.88 -26.91 -8.63
C PHE A 75 14.92 -26.72 -9.72
N THR A 76 14.76 -25.69 -10.52
CA THR A 76 15.81 -25.19 -11.42
C THR A 76 16.17 -23.76 -10.99
N PRO A 77 17.41 -23.48 -10.59
CA PRO A 77 17.82 -22.13 -10.24
C PRO A 77 17.57 -21.15 -11.38
N LYS A 78 17.01 -19.98 -11.08
CA LYS A 78 16.82 -18.91 -12.06
C LYS A 78 18.14 -18.17 -12.28
N GLY A 79 18.82 -18.45 -13.38
CA GLY A 79 20.17 -17.92 -13.67
C GLY A 79 20.28 -16.39 -13.79
N ASN A 80 19.18 -15.69 -14.06
CA ASN A 80 19.12 -14.23 -14.16
C ASN A 80 18.30 -13.59 -13.03
N PHE A 81 18.39 -14.15 -11.82
CA PHE A 81 17.70 -13.59 -10.66
C PHE A 81 18.24 -12.19 -10.32
N VAL A 82 17.35 -11.21 -10.28
CA VAL A 82 17.67 -9.85 -9.85
C VAL A 82 17.40 -9.77 -8.35
N ALA A 83 18.46 -9.86 -7.55
CA ALA A 83 18.38 -9.90 -6.08
C ALA A 83 18.12 -8.54 -5.42
N ALA A 84 17.99 -7.47 -6.22
CA ALA A 84 17.78 -6.11 -5.72
C ALA A 84 16.54 -5.50 -6.35
N ASN A 85 15.69 -4.91 -5.50
CA ASN A 85 14.68 -4.00 -5.99
C ASN A 85 15.34 -2.64 -6.30
N PRO A 86 15.07 -2.04 -7.47
CA PRO A 86 15.52 -0.69 -7.75
C PRO A 86 15.11 0.26 -6.61
N LYS A 87 16.06 1.06 -6.14
CA LYS A 87 15.77 2.05 -5.10
C LYS A 87 14.79 3.07 -5.65
N ALA A 88 13.65 3.21 -4.99
CA ALA A 88 12.76 4.32 -5.26
C ALA A 88 13.44 5.62 -4.83
N ILE A 89 13.25 6.67 -5.62
CA ILE A 89 13.66 8.01 -5.21
C ILE A 89 12.73 8.45 -4.08
N HIS A 90 13.31 8.98 -3.01
CA HIS A 90 12.59 9.65 -1.94
C HIS A 90 13.07 11.09 -1.90
N PHE A 91 12.35 11.99 -2.55
CA PHE A 91 12.81 13.37 -2.81
C PHE A 91 13.15 14.11 -1.50
N ALA A 92 12.33 13.91 -0.46
CA ALA A 92 12.52 14.48 0.86
C ALA A 92 13.83 14.05 1.57
N ALA A 93 14.44 12.94 1.15
CA ALA A 93 15.66 12.40 1.74
C ALA A 93 16.94 12.81 0.97
N LEU A 94 16.80 13.45 -0.19
CA LEU A 94 17.91 13.97 -0.99
C LEU A 94 18.47 15.28 -0.40
N SER A 95 19.73 15.60 -0.69
CA SER A 95 20.28 16.92 -0.37
C SER A 95 19.60 18.02 -1.20
N THR A 96 19.72 19.27 -0.76
CA THR A 96 19.18 20.42 -1.52
C THR A 96 19.74 20.47 -2.94
N GLU A 97 21.04 20.22 -3.12
CA GLU A 97 21.70 20.20 -4.42
C GLU A 97 21.17 19.07 -5.32
N GLU A 98 20.97 17.88 -4.75
CA GLU A 98 20.39 16.74 -5.46
C GLU A 98 18.93 17.01 -5.85
N GLN A 99 18.14 17.61 -4.96
CA GLN A 99 16.75 18.01 -5.23
C GLN A 99 16.69 19.02 -6.38
N ILE A 100 17.55 20.04 -6.38
CA ILE A 100 17.63 21.05 -7.44
C ILE A 100 18.02 20.39 -8.77
N ALA A 101 19.07 19.55 -8.77
CA ALA A 101 19.54 18.86 -9.96
C ALA A 101 18.46 17.94 -10.54
N LEU A 102 17.77 17.18 -9.70
CA LEU A 102 16.70 16.28 -10.12
C LEU A 102 15.50 17.05 -10.67
N ALA A 103 15.08 18.13 -10.02
CA ALA A 103 13.98 18.99 -10.50
C ALA A 103 14.33 19.73 -11.80
N ALA A 104 15.60 20.04 -12.03
CA ALA A 104 16.09 20.61 -13.29
C ALA A 104 16.10 19.57 -14.42
N HIS A 105 16.47 18.33 -14.11
CA HIS A 105 16.47 17.23 -15.08
C HIS A 105 15.05 16.78 -15.46
N ASP A 106 14.17 16.66 -14.48
CA ASP A 106 12.76 16.30 -14.68
C ASP A 106 11.86 17.21 -13.82
N ARG A 107 11.10 18.06 -14.53
CA ARG A 107 10.22 19.07 -13.92
C ARG A 107 9.14 18.47 -13.00
N ARG A 108 8.81 17.17 -13.13
CA ARG A 108 7.86 16.49 -12.24
C ARG A 108 8.40 16.40 -10.81
N TYR A 109 9.72 16.30 -10.63
CA TYR A 109 10.34 16.35 -9.31
C TYR A 109 10.41 17.77 -8.72
N GLY A 110 10.15 18.80 -9.53
CA GLY A 110 9.98 20.18 -9.05
C GLY A 110 8.55 20.51 -8.57
N ARG A 111 7.60 19.58 -8.65
CA ARG A 111 6.18 19.81 -8.33
C ARG A 111 5.75 18.99 -7.12
N ILE A 112 5.50 19.64 -6.00
CA ILE A 112 5.07 18.96 -4.76
C ILE A 112 3.58 18.59 -4.82
N VAL A 113 3.31 17.29 -4.74
CA VAL A 113 1.95 16.73 -4.62
C VAL A 113 1.53 16.64 -3.14
N CYS A 114 2.38 16.09 -2.28
CA CYS A 114 2.13 16.00 -0.84
C CYS A 114 3.09 16.91 -0.06
N ARG A 115 2.57 18.02 0.49
CA ARG A 115 3.39 18.95 1.28
C ARG A 115 3.90 18.34 2.59
N CYS A 116 3.10 17.53 3.27
CA CYS A 116 3.48 17.00 4.58
C CYS A 116 4.67 16.05 4.52
N GLU A 117 4.77 15.26 3.45
CA GLU A 117 5.82 14.25 3.26
C GLU A 117 6.82 14.67 2.17
N LEU A 118 6.68 15.89 1.63
CA LEU A 118 7.47 16.44 0.52
C LEU A 118 7.54 15.51 -0.72
N VAL A 119 6.43 14.84 -1.03
CA VAL A 119 6.33 13.94 -2.19
C VAL A 119 6.02 14.72 -3.45
N THR A 120 6.78 14.45 -4.49
CA THR A 120 6.72 15.09 -5.81
C THR A 120 5.76 14.38 -6.78
N GLU A 121 5.38 15.07 -7.86
CA GLU A 121 4.65 14.47 -9.00
C GLU A 121 5.47 13.33 -9.63
N GLY A 122 6.80 13.48 -9.68
CA GLY A 122 7.71 12.46 -10.19
C GLY A 122 7.65 11.16 -9.40
N GLU A 123 7.66 11.22 -8.08
CA GLU A 123 7.52 10.04 -7.21
C GLU A 123 6.15 9.36 -7.34
N VAL A 124 5.08 10.13 -7.48
CA VAL A 124 3.73 9.56 -7.71
C VAL A 124 3.66 8.87 -9.08
N ALA A 125 4.21 9.50 -10.12
CA ALA A 125 4.26 8.89 -11.45
C ALA A 125 5.10 7.60 -11.45
N ASP A 126 6.29 7.62 -10.85
CA ASP A 126 7.13 6.41 -10.70
C ASP A 126 6.40 5.30 -9.94
N ALA A 127 5.68 5.63 -8.87
CA ALA A 127 4.91 4.65 -8.12
C ALA A 127 3.84 3.97 -8.99
N ILE A 128 3.17 4.72 -9.87
CA ILE A 128 2.19 4.19 -10.83
C ILE A 128 2.87 3.34 -11.91
N ASP A 129 4.01 3.79 -12.45
CA ASP A 129 4.81 2.99 -13.41
C ASP A 129 5.28 1.66 -12.81
N ARG A 130 5.51 1.61 -11.49
CA ARG A 130 5.81 0.39 -10.72
C ARG A 130 4.56 -0.34 -10.20
N GLY A 131 3.41 -0.11 -10.82
CA GLY A 131 2.17 -0.87 -10.62
C GLY A 131 1.26 -0.38 -9.48
N ALA A 132 1.39 0.87 -9.02
CA ALA A 132 0.35 1.44 -8.16
C ALA A 132 -0.93 1.72 -8.96
N ALA A 133 -2.00 1.00 -8.65
CA ALA A 133 -3.31 1.16 -9.27
C ALA A 133 -4.39 1.72 -8.31
N THR A 134 -4.01 2.08 -7.08
CA THR A 134 -4.91 2.60 -6.04
C THR A 134 -4.24 3.70 -5.24
N LEU A 135 -5.00 4.51 -4.50
CA LEU A 135 -4.40 5.52 -3.61
C LEU A 135 -3.52 4.90 -2.52
N ASP A 136 -3.92 3.77 -1.94
CA ASP A 136 -3.09 3.05 -0.98
C ASP A 136 -1.81 2.51 -1.66
N GLY A 137 -1.91 2.12 -2.94
CA GLY A 137 -0.76 1.77 -3.76
C GLY A 137 0.27 2.91 -3.89
N ILE A 138 -0.21 4.15 -4.09
CA ILE A 138 0.63 5.36 -4.09
C ILE A 138 1.16 5.63 -2.67
N LYS A 139 0.28 5.61 -1.66
CA LYS A 139 0.60 5.89 -0.25
C LYS A 139 1.74 5.00 0.24
N PHE A 140 1.66 3.69 0.05
CA PHE A 140 2.68 2.76 0.56
C PHE A 140 4.00 2.81 -0.21
N ARG A 141 4.01 3.31 -1.45
CA ARG A 141 5.24 3.48 -2.23
C ARG A 141 5.92 4.83 -2.02
N THR A 142 5.16 5.88 -1.73
CA THR A 142 5.65 7.28 -1.73
C THR A 142 5.49 7.99 -0.40
N ARG A 143 4.63 7.50 0.49
CA ARG A 143 4.12 8.16 1.70
C ARG A 143 3.12 9.30 1.46
N ALA A 144 2.72 9.62 0.23
CA ALA A 144 1.68 10.62 -0.01
C ALA A 144 0.39 10.28 0.78
N GLY A 145 -0.06 11.23 1.59
CA GLY A 145 -1.21 11.05 2.49
C GLY A 145 -0.90 10.46 3.87
N MET A 146 0.38 10.20 4.21
CA MET A 146 0.79 9.70 5.54
C MET A 146 1.12 10.79 6.55
N GLY A 147 1.31 12.04 6.11
CA GLY A 147 1.65 13.13 7.01
C GLY A 147 0.46 13.72 7.77
N ARG A 148 0.68 14.77 8.56
CA ARG A 148 -0.32 15.36 9.48
C ARG A 148 -1.72 15.61 8.89
N CYS A 149 -1.84 15.90 7.60
CA CYS A 149 -3.13 16.13 6.95
C CYS A 149 -3.90 14.85 6.54
N GLN A 150 -3.30 13.66 6.67
CA GLN A 150 -3.88 12.36 6.32
C GLN A 150 -4.52 12.30 4.93
N GLY A 151 -3.89 12.95 3.94
CA GLY A 151 -4.38 12.98 2.57
C GLY A 151 -5.33 14.14 2.25
N GLY A 152 -5.76 14.94 3.24
CA GLY A 152 -6.77 16.00 3.05
C GLY A 152 -6.50 17.00 1.92
N PHE A 153 -5.23 17.19 1.51
CA PHE A 153 -4.87 18.07 0.39
C PHE A 153 -4.33 17.36 -0.85
N CYS A 154 -3.77 16.16 -0.71
CA CYS A 154 -3.05 15.49 -1.80
C CYS A 154 -3.84 14.35 -2.44
N THR A 155 -4.90 13.85 -1.79
CA THR A 155 -5.77 12.77 -2.28
C THR A 155 -6.25 13.06 -3.70
N GLU A 156 -6.88 14.21 -3.93
CA GLU A 156 -7.44 14.58 -5.23
C GLU A 156 -6.36 14.66 -6.33
N ARG A 157 -5.19 15.22 -6.01
CA ARG A 157 -4.06 15.32 -6.95
C ARG A 157 -3.51 13.94 -7.31
N CYS A 158 -3.36 13.06 -6.33
CA CYS A 158 -2.97 11.68 -6.55
C CYS A 158 -4.02 10.94 -7.40
N MET A 159 -5.32 11.18 -7.15
CA MET A 159 -6.39 10.60 -7.97
C MET A 159 -6.29 11.06 -9.42
N ARG A 160 -6.08 12.35 -9.70
CA ARG A 160 -5.90 12.84 -11.08
C ARG A 160 -4.71 12.22 -11.77
N LEU A 161 -3.57 12.14 -11.08
CA LEU A 161 -2.37 11.53 -11.65
C LEU A 161 -2.59 10.05 -11.97
N LEU A 162 -3.28 9.33 -11.09
CA LEU A 162 -3.60 7.93 -11.28
C LEU A 162 -4.60 7.72 -12.43
N ALA A 163 -5.69 8.48 -12.45
CA ALA A 163 -6.70 8.44 -13.51
C ALA A 163 -6.08 8.70 -14.89
N ASN A 164 -5.31 9.79 -15.02
CA ASN A 164 -4.65 10.15 -16.27
C ASN A 164 -3.63 9.11 -16.73
N LYS A 165 -2.89 8.50 -15.79
CA LYS A 165 -1.79 7.60 -16.13
C LYS A 165 -2.25 6.17 -16.41
N LEU A 166 -3.40 5.77 -15.86
CA LEU A 166 -4.03 4.47 -16.13
C LEU A 166 -5.12 4.55 -17.20
N ASP A 167 -5.42 5.73 -17.74
CA ASP A 167 -6.49 5.98 -18.71
C ASP A 167 -7.86 5.50 -18.21
N ILE A 168 -8.18 5.84 -16.95
CA ILE A 168 -9.47 5.53 -16.32
C ILE A 168 -10.19 6.81 -15.92
N SER A 169 -11.51 6.73 -15.72
CA SER A 169 -12.26 7.89 -15.26
C SER A 169 -11.86 8.29 -13.83
N PHE A 170 -12.02 9.57 -13.49
CA PHE A 170 -11.68 10.06 -12.16
C PHE A 170 -12.47 9.37 -11.03
N PRO A 171 -13.79 9.07 -11.18
CA PRO A 171 -14.55 8.27 -10.21
C PRO A 171 -14.11 6.82 -10.08
N ASP A 172 -13.46 6.23 -11.09
CA ASP A 172 -12.97 4.84 -11.04
C ASP A 172 -11.72 4.67 -10.16
N VAL A 173 -11.11 5.78 -9.72
CA VAL A 173 -9.99 5.72 -8.77
C VAL A 173 -10.49 5.25 -7.40
N THR A 174 -9.92 4.14 -6.93
CA THR A 174 -10.26 3.55 -5.63
C THR A 174 -9.15 3.75 -4.61
N LYS A 175 -9.52 3.71 -3.32
CA LYS A 175 -8.58 3.77 -2.21
C LYS A 175 -7.70 2.52 -2.17
N ARG A 176 -8.28 1.33 -2.26
CA ARG A 176 -7.60 0.03 -2.09
C ARG A 176 -8.09 -1.07 -3.05
N GLY A 177 -8.76 -0.71 -4.15
CA GLY A 177 -9.40 -1.65 -5.07
C GLY A 177 -10.84 -1.97 -4.70
N GLY A 178 -11.55 -2.68 -5.58
CA GLY A 178 -12.94 -3.10 -5.37
C GLY A 178 -13.87 -1.94 -5.00
N ASN A 179 -14.76 -2.15 -4.02
CA ASN A 179 -15.78 -1.18 -3.61
C ASN A 179 -15.25 -0.05 -2.69
N SER A 180 -13.99 0.34 -2.80
CA SER A 180 -13.38 1.42 -1.99
C SER A 180 -13.32 2.76 -2.74
N TRP A 181 -14.46 3.17 -3.27
CA TRP A 181 -14.63 4.43 -3.99
C TRP A 181 -14.39 5.64 -3.07
N LEU A 182 -13.91 6.73 -3.67
CA LEU A 182 -13.59 7.99 -2.98
C LEU A 182 -14.57 9.11 -3.32
N VAL A 183 -15.07 9.07 -4.55
CA VAL A 183 -16.01 10.04 -5.12
C VAL A 183 -17.00 9.27 -5.99
N THR A 184 -18.15 9.87 -6.24
CA THR A 184 -19.19 9.37 -7.14
C THR A 184 -19.54 10.44 -8.17
N GLU A 185 -20.16 10.03 -9.27
CA GLU A 185 -20.70 10.99 -10.22
C GLU A 185 -21.86 11.77 -9.59
N HIS A 186 -21.91 13.07 -9.89
CA HIS A 186 -22.98 13.91 -9.42
C HIS A 186 -24.23 13.72 -10.29
N SER A 187 -25.23 12.99 -9.77
CA SER A 187 -26.55 12.88 -10.42
C SER A 187 -27.26 14.24 -10.43
N THR A 188 -27.67 14.70 -11.61
CA THR A 188 -28.43 15.96 -11.77
C THR A 188 -29.95 15.77 -11.62
N SER A 189 -30.43 14.53 -11.58
CA SER A 189 -31.85 14.19 -11.73
C SER A 189 -32.53 13.67 -10.47
N ASN A 190 -31.79 13.34 -9.42
CA ASN A 190 -32.30 13.08 -8.06
C ASN A 190 -31.09 13.10 -7.12
N HIS A 191 -31.25 13.57 -5.89
CA HIS A 191 -30.18 13.67 -4.88
C HIS A 191 -29.75 12.28 -4.37
N THR A 192 -29.46 11.36 -5.28
CA THR A 192 -29.13 9.96 -5.04
C THR A 192 -27.73 9.73 -5.58
N TYR A 193 -26.84 9.27 -4.71
CA TYR A 193 -25.47 8.92 -5.08
C TYR A 193 -25.50 7.63 -5.91
N LEU A 194 -25.17 7.71 -7.19
CA LEU A 194 -25.04 6.54 -8.06
C LEU A 194 -23.70 5.85 -7.82
N ARG A 195 -23.69 4.51 -7.88
CA ARG A 195 -22.45 3.74 -7.83
C ARG A 195 -21.70 3.94 -9.16
N PRO A 196 -20.38 4.19 -9.14
CA PRO A 196 -19.60 4.20 -10.37
C PRO A 196 -19.73 2.84 -11.07
N GLY A 197 -20.23 2.85 -12.31
CA GLY A 197 -20.45 1.64 -13.12
C GLY A 197 -21.73 0.83 -12.84
N SER A 198 -22.69 1.33 -12.06
CA SER A 198 -24.05 0.74 -12.05
C SER A 198 -24.89 1.38 -13.15
N ASP A 199 -25.35 0.59 -14.12
CA ASP A 199 -26.47 0.98 -14.95
C ASP A 199 -27.69 1.26 -14.04
N THR A 200 -28.54 2.19 -14.45
CA THR A 200 -29.72 2.63 -13.67
C THR A 200 -30.73 1.53 -13.37
N ASP A 201 -30.56 0.33 -13.95
CA ASP A 201 -31.46 -0.81 -13.82
C ASP A 201 -31.15 -1.73 -12.62
N ASP A 202 -30.01 -1.57 -11.93
CA ASP A 202 -29.68 -2.38 -10.74
C ASP A 202 -30.38 -1.92 -9.44
N MET A 203 -31.40 -1.06 -9.54
CA MET A 203 -32.10 -0.47 -8.39
C MET A 203 -33.19 -1.34 -7.75
N GLU A 204 -33.54 -2.51 -8.30
CA GLU A 204 -34.67 -3.30 -7.75
C GLU A 204 -34.33 -4.20 -6.55
N ASP A 205 -33.05 -4.52 -6.26
CA ASP A 205 -32.72 -5.54 -5.24
C ASP A 205 -32.03 -5.01 -3.97
N ALA A 206 -32.01 -3.70 -3.72
CA ALA A 206 -31.35 -3.14 -2.53
C ALA A 206 -32.26 -2.95 -1.29
N PHE A 207 -33.52 -3.40 -1.34
CA PHE A 207 -34.47 -3.28 -0.21
C PHE A 207 -35.29 -4.55 0.07
N LEU A 208 -34.66 -5.74 0.00
CA LEU A 208 -35.15 -6.96 0.64
C LEU A 208 -34.03 -7.70 1.40
#